data_AF-A0AAW0N2C5-F1
#
_entry.id   AF-A0AAW0N2C5-F1
#
_cell.length_a   1.000
_cell.length_b   1.000
_cell.length_c   1.000
_cell.angle_alpha   90.00
_cell.angle_beta   90.00
_cell.angle_gamma   90.00
#
_symmetry.space_group_name_H-M   'P 1'
#
loop_
_entity.id
_entity.type
_entity.pdbx_description
1 polymer ?
#
loop_
_entity_poly.entity_id
_entity_poly.type
_entity_poly.pdbx_seq_one_letter_code
_entity_poly.pdbx_strand_id
1 'polypeptide(L)'
;MQRTCADSKSELPTSSEQFSNLEEEELDVPDREALPVPDAILEVQQENFYVNRQHLAMQSPYFRALFFGCGLESSRNRVVIKGVNLDHFRTLMEYIGRSSLTLDRDNVLGILETADFLQLEQARLLCCKFLERELHLSNCLGMMAYAWQLGCLQLHKAARQVALTHFSALITNNDFLSLSKDSVADLLASDELTIMKDDLVLEAALRWVSFDSKREEHFLELIELVRPECLSVQFITELLSCMKSSDPRAKLICILNEHFPDSWSVGRSQPRTRGRETLFVLGGPHDQDTQALYQFHPLSGRWQSCAPLERKNLTQYSVAAVGDSVIVTGGYVRDVLWFSVDWVLIYNCVNQRWTEGPGLQKSRHSHCSVGLGNVLYVIGGSMDESLVNDVERLILGSEDWVSVSPMIRAVERAAAAALGSSLYVACGLDENGEAYGGVQRYLIEQDQWDVVSYSPFPRYDLVATELNGALYFFGGYALRLDVDTDEWTLLEEDCLEKKFFSGCTTVWDRYIWSAKRRATEHFQTWCCWTLT
;
A
#
# COMPACT_ATOMS: atom_id res chain seq x y z
N MET A 1 -2.41 -59.38 28.98
CA MET A 1 -3.29 -59.27 30.18
C MET A 1 -4.29 -58.17 29.90
N GLN A 2 -5.58 -58.49 30.05
CA GLN A 2 -6.74 -57.69 29.66
C GLN A 2 -7.00 -56.48 30.59
N ARG A 3 -7.85 -55.58 30.05
CA ARG A 3 -8.77 -54.58 30.67
C ARG A 3 -8.25 -53.14 30.65
N THR A 4 -8.96 -52.13 30.13
CA THR A 4 -10.33 -52.02 29.56
C THR A 4 -10.47 -50.65 28.87
N CYS A 5 -11.19 -50.61 27.74
CA CYS A 5 -11.77 -49.40 27.14
C CYS A 5 -12.99 -48.89 27.94
N ALA A 6 -13.28 -47.59 27.83
CA ALA A 6 -14.66 -47.11 27.69
C ALA A 6 -14.69 -45.73 26.98
N ASP A 7 -15.49 -45.69 25.92
CA ASP A 7 -15.85 -44.56 25.07
C ASP A 7 -16.51 -43.40 25.81
N SER A 8 -16.38 -42.19 25.25
CA SER A 8 -17.57 -41.34 24.97
C SER A 8 -17.23 -40.22 23.98
N LYS A 9 -18.06 -40.13 22.93
CA LYS A 9 -18.14 -39.02 21.98
C LYS A 9 -19.03 -37.90 22.53
N SER A 10 -18.66 -36.67 22.14
CA SER A 10 -19.47 -35.48 21.84
C SER A 10 -20.44 -34.93 22.89
N GLU A 11 -20.19 -33.69 23.32
CA GLU A 11 -21.04 -32.52 23.04
C GLU A 11 -20.28 -31.23 23.45
N LEU A 12 -20.41 -30.17 22.62
CA LEU A 12 -19.86 -28.84 22.88
C LEU A 12 -20.56 -28.18 24.08
N PRO A 13 -19.84 -27.29 24.81
CA PRO A 13 -20.50 -26.04 25.16
C PRO A 13 -19.60 -24.80 25.00
N THR A 14 -20.20 -23.80 24.36
CA THR A 14 -19.91 -22.38 24.52
C THR A 14 -20.24 -21.91 25.95
N SER A 15 -19.36 -21.16 26.60
CA SER A 15 -19.73 -19.95 27.38
C SER A 15 -18.55 -19.35 28.17
N SER A 16 -18.55 -18.02 28.15
CA SER A 16 -18.21 -17.10 29.25
C SER A 16 -16.86 -17.24 29.94
N GLU A 17 -15.96 -16.32 29.57
CA GLU A 17 -14.85 -15.89 30.39
C GLU A 17 -15.35 -15.21 31.67
N GLN A 18 -14.91 -15.72 32.81
CA GLN A 18 -14.76 -14.98 34.06
C GLN A 18 -13.26 -14.87 34.33
N PHE A 19 -12.73 -13.65 34.33
CA PHE A 19 -11.57 -13.32 35.15
C PHE A 19 -11.96 -12.19 36.10
N SER A 20 -11.66 -12.46 37.36
CA SER A 20 -12.10 -11.81 38.59
C SER A 20 -11.23 -10.62 38.99
N ASN A 21 -11.89 -9.66 39.66
CA ASN A 21 -11.42 -8.85 40.79
C ASN A 21 -10.19 -7.96 40.60
N LEU A 22 -10.46 -6.67 40.38
CA LEU A 22 -9.71 -5.57 41.00
C LEU A 22 -10.72 -4.58 41.61
N GLU A 23 -10.74 -4.59 42.93
CA GLU A 23 -11.03 -3.52 43.90
C GLU A 23 -11.97 -2.38 43.48
N GLU A 24 -13.13 -2.35 44.14
CA GLU A 24 -14.04 -1.19 44.24
C GLU A 24 -13.32 -0.02 44.94
N GLU A 25 -12.76 0.92 44.18
CA GLU A 25 -12.60 2.30 44.64
C GLU A 25 -13.90 3.06 44.36
N GLU A 26 -14.61 3.40 45.43
CA GLU A 26 -15.70 4.39 45.43
C GLU A 26 -15.15 5.74 44.93
N LEU A 27 -15.21 5.95 43.61
CA LEU A 27 -15.02 7.26 43.00
C LEU A 27 -16.26 8.10 43.27
N ASP A 28 -16.07 9.02 44.23
CA ASP A 28 -16.90 10.16 44.57
C ASP A 28 -17.57 10.75 43.31
N VAL A 29 -18.88 10.55 43.21
CA VAL A 29 -19.71 11.09 42.12
C VAL A 29 -19.69 12.61 42.27
N PRO A 30 -19.07 13.39 41.35
CA PRO A 30 -19.09 14.83 41.48
C PRO A 30 -20.54 15.31 41.42
N ASP A 31 -20.87 16.23 42.33
CA ASP A 31 -22.14 16.91 42.47
C ASP A 31 -22.94 17.00 41.16
N ARG A 32 -24.22 16.59 41.21
CA ARG A 32 -25.21 16.96 40.20
C ARG A 32 -25.21 18.48 40.07
N GLU A 33 -24.53 19.02 39.06
CA GLU A 33 -24.63 20.42 38.67
C GLU A 33 -26.12 20.77 38.60
N ALA A 34 -26.56 21.68 39.47
CA ALA A 34 -27.90 22.22 39.42
C ALA A 34 -28.13 22.75 37.99
N LEU A 35 -29.17 22.24 37.31
CA LEU A 35 -29.59 22.72 35.99
C LEU A 35 -29.54 24.26 35.99
N PRO A 36 -28.72 24.88 35.14
CA PRO A 36 -28.51 26.31 35.21
C PRO A 36 -29.84 27.03 34.98
N VAL A 37 -30.17 27.96 35.86
CA VAL A 37 -31.43 28.72 35.78
C VAL A 37 -31.47 29.43 34.42
N PRO A 38 -32.56 29.28 33.63
CA PRO A 38 -32.66 29.90 32.32
C PRO A 38 -32.76 31.43 32.43
N ASP A 39 -31.93 32.15 31.68
CA ASP A 39 -31.82 33.62 31.68
C ASP A 39 -31.98 34.22 30.26
N ALA A 40 -32.34 33.41 29.28
CA ALA A 40 -32.71 33.83 27.93
C ALA A 40 -33.71 32.86 27.27
N ILE A 41 -34.43 33.39 26.28
CA ILE A 41 -35.35 32.62 25.42
C ILE A 41 -34.85 32.69 23.98
N LEU A 42 -34.54 31.54 23.39
CA LEU A 42 -34.27 31.39 21.97
C LEU A 42 -35.55 30.97 21.24
N GLU A 43 -35.91 31.67 20.16
CA GLU A 43 -37.06 31.34 19.33
C GLU A 43 -36.60 30.79 17.98
N VAL A 44 -37.03 29.57 17.65
CA VAL A 44 -36.78 28.89 16.37
C VAL A 44 -38.12 28.43 15.82
N GLN A 45 -38.49 28.87 14.62
CA GLN A 45 -39.73 28.46 13.93
C GLN A 45 -40.99 28.46 14.84
N GLN A 46 -41.13 29.47 15.70
CA GLN A 46 -42.24 29.67 16.67
C GLN A 46 -42.20 28.79 17.93
N GLU A 47 -41.19 27.94 18.11
CA GLU A 47 -40.90 27.27 19.38
C GLU A 47 -39.91 28.06 20.24
N ASN A 48 -40.12 28.05 21.55
CA ASN A 48 -39.30 28.75 22.53
C ASN A 48 -38.43 27.77 23.33
N PHE A 49 -37.13 28.00 23.34
CA PHE A 49 -36.14 27.24 24.09
C PHE A 49 -35.60 28.11 25.23
N TYR A 50 -35.73 27.63 26.47
CA TYR A 50 -35.24 28.30 27.67
C TYR A 50 -33.81 27.87 27.94
N VAL A 51 -32.88 28.82 27.92
CA VAL A 51 -31.44 28.52 27.93
C VAL A 51 -30.70 29.41 28.93
N ASN A 52 -29.52 28.94 29.34
CA ASN A 52 -28.57 29.74 30.11
C ASN A 52 -27.48 30.31 29.18
N ARG A 53 -27.35 31.64 29.13
CA ARG A 53 -26.43 32.35 28.23
C ARG A 53 -24.98 31.93 28.43
N GLN A 54 -24.53 31.83 29.67
CA GLN A 54 -23.15 31.48 30.00
C GLN A 54 -22.83 30.05 29.59
N HIS A 55 -23.74 29.10 29.86
CA HIS A 55 -23.55 27.71 29.49
C HIS A 55 -23.46 27.52 27.97
N LEU A 56 -24.36 28.15 27.19
CA LEU A 56 -24.30 28.09 25.72
C LEU A 56 -23.05 28.77 25.14
N ALA A 57 -22.65 29.92 25.69
CA ALA A 57 -21.47 30.64 25.24
C ALA A 57 -20.16 29.88 25.49
N MET A 58 -20.11 29.02 26.51
CA MET A 58 -18.97 28.14 26.77
C MET A 58 -18.84 27.04 25.71
N GLN A 59 -19.96 26.57 25.17
CA GLN A 59 -20.00 25.44 24.22
C GLN A 59 -19.97 25.87 22.75
N SER A 60 -20.24 27.15 22.46
CA SER A 60 -20.38 27.67 21.11
C SER A 60 -19.86 29.11 21.01
N PRO A 61 -18.87 29.37 20.14
CA PRO A 61 -18.42 30.74 19.87
C PRO A 61 -19.51 31.60 19.22
N TYR A 62 -20.44 31.01 18.46
CA TYR A 62 -21.61 31.70 17.93
C TYR A 62 -22.48 32.27 19.06
N PHE A 63 -22.85 31.44 20.05
CA PHE A 63 -23.64 31.91 21.19
C PHE A 63 -22.87 32.88 22.08
N ARG A 64 -21.54 32.71 22.19
CA ARG A 64 -20.69 33.69 22.88
C ARG A 64 -20.76 35.07 22.22
N ALA A 65 -20.67 35.13 20.89
CA ALA A 65 -20.82 36.37 20.14
C ALA A 65 -22.25 36.94 20.25
N LEU A 66 -23.26 36.07 20.21
CA LEU A 66 -24.67 36.47 20.30
C LEU A 66 -25.02 37.11 21.65
N PHE A 67 -24.60 36.51 22.76
CA PHE A 67 -24.97 36.95 24.11
C PHE A 67 -24.01 37.96 24.73
N PHE A 68 -22.70 37.83 24.46
CA PHE A 68 -21.65 38.63 25.10
C PHE A 68 -20.89 39.53 24.11
N GLY A 69 -21.30 39.58 22.84
CA GLY A 69 -20.80 40.55 21.87
C GLY A 69 -21.47 41.93 22.00
N CYS A 70 -20.99 42.92 21.24
CA CYS A 70 -21.52 44.29 21.25
C CYS A 70 -22.82 44.46 20.43
N GLY A 71 -23.54 43.39 20.11
CA GLY A 71 -24.74 43.39 19.25
C GLY A 71 -26.01 43.80 19.99
N LEU A 72 -27.06 44.18 19.23
CA LEU A 72 -28.38 44.55 19.80
C LEU A 72 -29.08 43.36 20.48
N GLU A 73 -28.77 42.13 20.08
CA GLU A 73 -29.32 40.90 20.67
C GLU A 73 -28.82 40.65 22.11
N SER A 74 -27.63 41.14 22.48
CA SER A 74 -27.03 40.95 23.81
C SER A 74 -27.91 41.46 24.96
N SER A 75 -28.67 42.54 24.71
CA SER A 75 -29.55 43.18 25.68
C SER A 75 -30.99 42.65 25.68
N ARG A 76 -31.34 41.80 24.71
CA ARG A 76 -32.71 41.27 24.56
C ARG A 76 -32.88 39.98 25.36
N ASN A 77 -34.03 39.80 25.99
CA ASN A 77 -34.37 38.55 26.67
C ASN A 77 -34.84 37.45 25.70
N ARG A 78 -35.35 37.84 24.54
CA ARG A 78 -35.82 36.93 23.48
C ARG A 78 -35.04 37.17 22.20
N VAL A 79 -34.43 36.12 21.65
CA VAL A 79 -33.62 36.17 20.42
C VAL A 79 -34.15 35.15 19.41
N VAL A 80 -34.44 35.61 18.19
CA VAL A 80 -34.97 34.77 17.11
C VAL A 80 -33.82 34.26 16.26
N ILE A 81 -33.65 32.94 16.17
CA ILE A 81 -32.66 32.31 15.29
C ILE A 81 -33.37 31.89 14.00
N LYS A 82 -32.83 32.36 12.87
CA LYS A 82 -33.36 32.09 11.52
C LYS A 82 -32.40 31.17 10.76
N GLY A 83 -32.92 30.40 9.81
CA GLY A 83 -32.11 29.58 8.91
C GLY A 83 -31.76 28.19 9.44
N VAL A 84 -32.30 27.78 10.60
CA VAL A 84 -32.11 26.44 11.16
C VAL A 84 -33.41 25.65 11.17
N ASN A 85 -33.30 24.34 10.95
CA ASN A 85 -34.41 23.40 11.09
C ASN A 85 -34.72 23.16 12.57
N LEU A 86 -36.00 23.13 12.93
CA LEU A 86 -36.44 23.00 14.32
C LEU A 86 -35.98 21.69 14.98
N ASP A 87 -36.09 20.56 14.27
CA ASP A 87 -35.78 19.24 14.83
C ASP A 87 -34.27 19.06 15.03
N HIS A 88 -33.45 19.49 14.06
CA HIS A 88 -31.98 19.47 14.22
C HIS A 88 -31.52 20.40 15.34
N PHE A 89 -32.14 21.59 15.47
CA PHE A 89 -31.84 22.50 16.55
C PHE A 89 -32.20 21.91 17.91
N ARG A 90 -33.38 21.26 18.04
CA ARG A 90 -33.81 20.58 19.26
C ARG A 90 -32.82 19.49 19.67
N THR A 91 -32.41 18.63 18.74
CA THR A 91 -31.42 17.57 18.99
C THR A 91 -30.08 18.13 19.49
N LEU A 92 -29.62 19.27 18.93
CA LEU A 92 -28.40 19.93 19.38
C LEU A 92 -28.55 20.58 20.78
N MET A 93 -29.72 21.14 21.12
CA MET A 93 -29.98 21.65 22.46
C MET A 93 -30.04 20.53 23.50
N GLU A 94 -30.64 19.38 23.16
CA GLU A 94 -30.62 18.19 24.01
C GLU A 94 -29.20 17.65 24.20
N TYR A 95 -28.38 17.68 23.15
CA TYR A 95 -26.96 17.33 23.23
C TYR A 95 -26.21 18.23 24.22
N ILE A 96 -26.43 19.54 24.20
CA ILE A 96 -25.77 20.46 25.15
C ILE A 96 -26.16 20.11 26.60
N GLY A 97 -27.41 19.74 26.84
CA GLY A 97 -27.88 19.37 28.18
C GLY A 97 -27.49 17.97 28.66
N ARG A 98 -27.38 16.99 27.75
CA ARG A 98 -27.16 15.56 28.10
C ARG A 98 -25.78 15.03 27.71
N SER A 99 -24.99 15.81 26.96
CA SER A 99 -23.72 15.39 26.35
C SER A 99 -23.83 14.14 25.46
N SER A 100 -25.02 13.82 24.95
CA SER A 100 -25.29 12.65 24.10
C SER A 100 -26.03 13.07 22.83
N LEU A 101 -25.54 12.63 21.68
CA LEU A 101 -26.06 13.00 20.36
C LEU A 101 -26.53 11.73 19.62
N THR A 102 -27.82 11.67 19.30
CA THR A 102 -28.42 10.56 18.55
C THR A 102 -28.38 10.86 17.05
N LEU A 103 -27.58 10.08 16.31
CA LEU A 103 -27.36 10.26 14.87
C LEU A 103 -27.93 9.07 14.07
N ASP A 104 -28.55 9.37 12.95
CA ASP A 104 -29.03 8.41 11.95
C ASP A 104 -28.75 8.93 10.52
N ARG A 105 -29.08 8.13 9.50
CA ARG A 105 -28.82 8.47 8.09
C ARG A 105 -29.66 9.63 7.57
N ASP A 106 -30.81 9.89 8.17
CA ASP A 106 -31.76 10.90 7.70
C ASP A 106 -31.46 12.27 8.35
N ASN A 107 -30.96 12.27 9.60
CA ASN A 107 -30.75 13.47 10.38
C ASN A 107 -29.31 14.02 10.33
N VAL A 108 -28.30 13.19 10.06
CA VAL A 108 -26.89 13.55 10.30
C VAL A 108 -26.42 14.73 9.46
N LEU A 109 -26.83 14.84 8.19
CA LEU A 109 -26.43 15.95 7.31
C LEU A 109 -27.01 17.28 7.80
N GLY A 110 -28.29 17.29 8.15
CA GLY A 110 -28.95 18.49 8.64
C GLY A 110 -28.48 18.90 10.04
N ILE A 111 -28.15 17.95 10.90
CA ILE A 111 -27.52 18.21 12.20
C ILE A 111 -26.11 18.77 11.99
N LEU A 112 -25.33 18.22 11.06
CA LEU A 112 -23.97 18.71 10.73
C LEU A 112 -24.00 20.18 10.26
N GLU A 113 -24.88 20.52 9.33
CA GLU A 113 -25.06 21.90 8.85
C GLU A 113 -25.49 22.85 9.97
N THR A 114 -26.41 22.40 10.83
CA THR A 114 -26.88 23.21 11.96
C THR A 114 -25.79 23.37 13.02
N ALA A 115 -25.00 22.32 13.27
CA ALA A 115 -23.88 22.35 14.21
C ALA A 115 -22.76 23.28 13.71
N ASP A 116 -22.46 23.26 12.41
CA ASP A 116 -21.49 24.17 11.79
C ASP A 116 -21.97 25.63 11.87
N PHE A 117 -23.24 25.89 11.51
CA PHE A 117 -23.86 27.20 11.64
C PHE A 117 -23.78 27.76 13.07
N LEU A 118 -24.08 26.92 14.07
CA LEU A 118 -24.00 27.26 15.48
C LEU A 118 -22.60 27.15 16.07
N GLN A 119 -21.58 26.80 15.27
CA GLN A 119 -20.19 26.62 15.69
C GLN A 119 -20.03 25.66 16.89
N LEU A 120 -20.81 24.57 16.89
CA LEU A 120 -20.74 23.48 17.87
C LEU A 120 -19.73 22.42 17.39
N GLU A 121 -18.44 22.68 17.64
CA GLU A 121 -17.33 21.88 17.09
C GLU A 121 -17.40 20.39 17.46
N GLN A 122 -17.75 20.07 18.71
CA GLN A 122 -17.81 18.68 19.16
C GLN A 122 -18.95 17.89 18.48
N ALA A 123 -20.11 18.52 18.31
CA ALA A 123 -21.24 17.92 17.58
C ALA A 123 -20.89 17.73 16.10
N ARG A 124 -20.23 18.72 15.48
CA ARG A 124 -19.71 18.65 14.11
C ARG A 124 -18.78 17.46 13.93
N LEU A 125 -17.81 17.28 14.84
CA LEU A 125 -16.87 16.16 14.82
C LEU A 125 -17.56 14.79 14.95
N LEU A 126 -18.56 14.67 15.83
CA LEU A 126 -19.33 13.43 15.99
C LEU A 126 -20.12 13.09 14.71
N CYS A 127 -20.71 14.08 14.04
CA CYS A 127 -21.39 13.89 12.76
C CYS A 127 -20.40 13.43 11.67
N CYS A 128 -19.23 14.06 11.56
CA CYS A 128 -18.18 13.64 10.63
C CYS A 128 -17.74 12.18 10.88
N LYS A 129 -17.50 11.79 12.14
CA LYS A 129 -17.13 10.41 12.49
C LYS A 129 -18.22 9.39 12.17
N PHE A 130 -19.49 9.77 12.31
CA PHE A 130 -20.60 8.91 11.90
C PHE A 130 -20.60 8.72 10.38
N LEU A 131 -20.45 9.81 9.62
CA LEU A 131 -20.40 9.78 8.15
C LEU A 131 -19.21 8.98 7.63
N GLU A 132 -18.03 9.08 8.26
CA GLU A 132 -16.84 8.28 7.91
C GLU A 132 -17.10 6.77 8.02
N ARG A 133 -17.86 6.33 9.03
CA ARG A 133 -18.22 4.91 9.23
C ARG A 133 -19.21 4.39 8.20
N GLU A 134 -20.00 5.28 7.62
CA GLU A 134 -21.06 4.98 6.63
C GLU A 134 -20.62 5.29 5.19
N LEU A 135 -19.30 5.43 4.95
CA LEU A 135 -18.76 5.61 3.60
C LEU A 135 -18.86 4.32 2.78
N HIS A 136 -19.41 4.46 1.58
CA HIS A 136 -19.63 3.39 0.62
C HIS A 136 -19.28 3.86 -0.80
N LEU A 137 -19.04 2.92 -1.71
CA LEU A 137 -18.76 3.23 -3.13
C LEU A 137 -19.86 4.07 -3.80
N SER A 138 -21.11 3.88 -3.39
CA SER A 138 -22.26 4.60 -3.94
C SER A 138 -22.43 6.02 -3.42
N ASN A 139 -21.79 6.38 -2.30
CA ASN A 139 -21.94 7.70 -1.69
C ASN A 139 -20.62 8.48 -1.56
N CYS A 140 -19.46 7.85 -1.76
CA CYS A 140 -18.17 8.45 -1.45
C CYS A 140 -17.88 9.71 -2.27
N LEU A 141 -18.24 9.74 -3.56
CA LEU A 141 -18.04 10.91 -4.42
C LEU A 141 -18.90 12.10 -3.98
N GLY A 142 -20.17 11.83 -3.64
CA GLY A 142 -21.07 12.83 -3.08
C GLY A 142 -20.58 13.35 -1.73
N MET A 143 -20.12 12.45 -0.86
CA MET A 143 -19.55 12.83 0.44
C MET A 143 -18.25 13.63 0.30
N MET A 144 -17.40 13.27 -0.66
CA MET A 144 -16.16 13.98 -0.95
C MET A 144 -16.43 15.44 -1.35
N ALA A 145 -17.41 15.67 -2.24
CA ALA A 145 -17.83 17.00 -2.66
C ALA A 145 -18.51 17.79 -1.52
N TYR A 146 -19.41 17.13 -0.79
CA TYR A 146 -20.15 17.74 0.33
C TYR A 146 -19.20 18.15 1.47
N ALA A 147 -18.29 17.27 1.87
CA ALA A 147 -17.31 17.55 2.93
C ALA A 147 -16.36 18.69 2.54
N TRP A 148 -15.99 18.80 1.26
CA TRP A 148 -15.20 19.93 0.76
C TRP A 148 -15.95 21.25 0.91
N GLN A 149 -17.23 21.29 0.51
CA GLN A 149 -18.07 22.49 0.60
C GLN A 149 -18.24 23.01 2.04
N LEU A 150 -18.38 22.10 3.01
CA LEU A 150 -18.48 22.44 4.44
C LEU A 150 -17.11 22.62 5.12
N GLY A 151 -15.99 22.48 4.41
CA GLY A 151 -14.66 22.57 5.01
C GLY A 151 -14.33 21.43 5.99
N CYS A 152 -15.03 20.31 5.91
CA CYS A 152 -14.81 19.12 6.73
C CYS A 152 -13.65 18.28 6.18
N LEU A 153 -12.42 18.76 6.39
CA LEU A 153 -11.22 18.20 5.75
C LEU A 153 -10.94 16.72 6.08
N GLN A 154 -11.27 16.26 7.29
CA GLN A 154 -11.04 14.85 7.67
C GLN A 154 -11.98 13.90 6.94
N LEU A 155 -13.28 14.23 6.91
CA LEU A 155 -14.28 13.47 6.16
C LEU A 155 -13.98 13.50 4.66
N HIS A 156 -13.55 14.65 4.13
CA HIS A 156 -13.11 14.76 2.74
C HIS A 156 -11.93 13.82 2.44
N LYS A 157 -10.89 13.80 3.30
CA LYS A 157 -9.74 12.89 3.15
C LYS A 157 -10.17 11.42 3.17
N ALA A 158 -11.06 11.04 4.10
CA ALA A 158 -11.56 9.67 4.19
C ALA A 158 -12.36 9.27 2.92
N ALA A 159 -13.27 10.13 2.46
CA ALA A 159 -14.05 9.91 1.25
C ALA A 159 -13.16 9.85 -0.02
N ARG A 160 -12.16 10.74 -0.11
CA ARG A 160 -11.15 10.76 -1.17
C ARG A 160 -10.32 9.48 -1.17
N GLN A 161 -9.91 8.98 0.00
CA GLN A 161 -9.16 7.72 0.09
C GLN A 161 -9.96 6.55 -0.48
N VAL A 162 -11.25 6.44 -0.14
CA VAL A 162 -12.15 5.43 -0.73
C VAL A 162 -12.25 5.59 -2.25
N ALA A 163 -12.30 6.84 -2.73
CA ALA A 163 -12.34 7.12 -4.17
C ALA A 163 -11.06 6.68 -4.89
N LEU A 164 -9.90 6.89 -4.28
CA LEU A 164 -8.60 6.49 -4.83
C LEU A 164 -8.40 4.98 -4.81
N THR A 165 -8.85 4.29 -3.75
CA THR A 165 -8.69 2.82 -3.61
C THR A 165 -9.62 2.02 -4.51
N HIS A 166 -10.74 2.60 -4.92
CA HIS A 166 -11.75 1.94 -5.74
C HIS A 166 -12.08 2.69 -7.04
N PHE A 167 -11.11 3.46 -7.54
CA PHE A 167 -11.26 4.33 -8.69
C PHE A 167 -11.82 3.61 -9.92
N SER A 168 -11.35 2.38 -10.19
CA SER A 168 -11.79 1.55 -11.32
C SER A 168 -13.30 1.28 -11.33
N ALA A 169 -13.92 1.07 -10.17
CA ALA A 169 -15.36 0.89 -10.05
C ALA A 169 -16.10 2.22 -10.23
N LEU A 170 -15.56 3.31 -9.69
CA LEU A 170 -16.21 4.62 -9.66
C LEU A 170 -16.30 5.30 -11.02
N ILE A 171 -15.30 5.13 -11.89
CA ILE A 171 -15.32 5.69 -13.27
C ILE A 171 -16.56 5.23 -14.05
N THR A 172 -17.04 4.00 -13.78
CA THR A 172 -18.22 3.44 -14.47
C THR A 172 -19.54 4.03 -13.96
N ASN A 173 -19.55 4.61 -12.76
CA ASN A 173 -20.73 5.22 -12.16
C ASN A 173 -21.00 6.61 -12.78
N ASN A 174 -22.27 6.97 -12.94
CA ASN A 174 -22.68 8.28 -13.42
C ASN A 174 -22.37 9.40 -12.42
N ASP A 175 -22.27 9.09 -11.13
CA ASP A 175 -21.92 10.07 -10.10
C ASP A 175 -20.54 10.71 -10.36
N PHE A 176 -19.61 9.97 -10.98
CA PHE A 176 -18.32 10.50 -11.41
C PHE A 176 -18.45 11.67 -12.40
N LEU A 177 -19.47 11.65 -13.26
CA LEU A 177 -19.71 12.69 -14.28
C LEU A 177 -20.19 14.00 -13.66
N SER A 178 -20.68 13.97 -12.42
CA SER A 178 -21.14 15.13 -11.67
C SER A 178 -20.02 15.92 -10.97
N LEU A 179 -18.80 15.35 -10.91
CA LEU A 179 -17.65 16.01 -10.28
C LEU A 179 -17.21 17.25 -11.05
N SER A 180 -16.66 18.22 -10.31
CA SER A 180 -16.02 19.40 -10.89
C SER A 180 -14.68 19.04 -11.55
N LYS A 181 -14.19 19.92 -12.42
CA LYS A 181 -12.86 19.81 -13.04
C LYS A 181 -11.78 19.62 -11.96
N ASP A 182 -11.80 20.44 -10.91
CA ASP A 182 -10.77 20.44 -9.87
C ASP A 182 -10.77 19.12 -9.08
N SER A 183 -11.95 18.55 -8.80
CA SER A 183 -12.04 17.24 -8.13
C SER A 183 -11.54 16.10 -9.02
N VAL A 184 -11.83 16.14 -10.32
CA VAL A 184 -11.30 15.13 -11.25
C VAL A 184 -9.78 15.28 -11.37
N ALA A 185 -9.27 16.50 -11.55
CA ALA A 185 -7.85 16.77 -11.62
C ALA A 185 -7.10 16.31 -10.35
N ASP A 186 -7.64 16.57 -9.15
CA ASP A 186 -7.06 16.11 -7.89
C ASP A 186 -6.99 14.57 -7.80
N LEU A 187 -8.04 13.87 -8.24
CA LEU A 187 -8.01 12.40 -8.29
C LEU A 187 -6.98 11.89 -9.31
N LEU A 188 -6.99 12.41 -10.54
CA LEU A 188 -6.10 11.96 -11.62
C LEU A 188 -4.63 12.31 -11.35
N ALA A 189 -4.34 13.40 -10.64
CA ALA A 189 -2.98 13.80 -10.26
C ALA A 189 -2.39 12.92 -9.15
N SER A 190 -3.24 12.28 -8.33
CA SER A 190 -2.81 11.57 -7.11
C SER A 190 -1.96 10.33 -7.38
N ASP A 191 -0.76 10.27 -6.79
CA ASP A 191 0.09 9.06 -6.79
C ASP A 191 -0.48 7.88 -6.00
N GLU A 192 -1.46 8.13 -5.13
CA GLU A 192 -2.11 7.13 -4.29
C GLU A 192 -3.23 6.35 -5.01
N LEU A 193 -3.48 6.66 -6.28
CA LEU A 193 -4.56 6.08 -7.08
C LEU A 193 -4.24 4.60 -7.41
N THR A 194 -5.07 3.68 -6.93
CA THR A 194 -4.81 2.23 -7.05
C THR A 194 -5.39 1.69 -8.34
N ILE A 195 -4.61 1.78 -9.42
CA ILE A 195 -4.95 1.23 -10.74
C ILE A 195 -3.84 0.32 -11.24
N MET A 196 -4.22 -0.65 -12.08
CA MET A 196 -3.26 -1.57 -12.71
C MET A 196 -2.45 -0.88 -13.82
N LYS A 197 -3.08 0.06 -14.54
CA LYS A 197 -2.51 0.79 -15.69
C LYS A 197 -3.14 2.17 -15.81
N ASP A 198 -2.35 3.16 -16.25
CA ASP A 198 -2.82 4.53 -16.52
C ASP A 198 -3.82 4.61 -17.70
N ASP A 199 -4.06 3.50 -18.42
CA ASP A 199 -5.16 3.35 -19.37
C ASP A 199 -6.50 3.85 -18.78
N LEU A 200 -6.76 3.52 -17.52
CA LEU A 200 -7.98 3.95 -16.80
C LEU A 200 -8.03 5.45 -16.50
N VAL A 201 -6.88 6.11 -16.34
CA VAL A 201 -6.80 7.56 -16.08
C VAL A 201 -7.19 8.33 -17.33
N LEU A 202 -6.63 7.90 -18.48
CA LEU A 202 -6.99 8.45 -19.78
C LEU A 202 -8.47 8.19 -20.10
N GLU A 203 -8.95 6.97 -19.83
CA GLU A 203 -10.35 6.61 -19.99
C GLU A 203 -11.29 7.50 -19.14
N ALA A 204 -10.93 7.74 -17.89
CA ALA A 204 -11.71 8.59 -16.98
C ALA A 204 -11.79 10.03 -17.49
N ALA A 205 -10.68 10.60 -17.95
CA ALA A 205 -10.64 11.94 -18.53
C ALA A 205 -11.51 12.03 -19.79
N LEU A 206 -11.36 11.08 -20.72
CA LEU A 206 -12.18 11.00 -21.94
C LEU A 206 -13.66 10.91 -21.61
N ARG A 207 -14.06 10.05 -20.67
CA ARG A 207 -15.45 9.86 -20.27
C ARG A 207 -16.04 11.11 -19.63
N TRP A 208 -15.31 11.77 -18.74
CA TRP A 208 -15.80 12.96 -18.04
C TRP A 208 -15.97 14.16 -18.97
N VAL A 209 -15.05 14.35 -19.92
CA VAL A 209 -15.12 15.42 -20.93
C VAL A 209 -16.20 15.13 -21.97
N SER A 210 -16.31 13.89 -22.44
CA SER A 210 -17.31 13.50 -23.46
C SER A 210 -18.76 13.67 -22.98
N PHE A 211 -18.99 13.78 -21.67
CA PHE A 211 -20.32 13.95 -21.09
C PHE A 211 -20.93 15.34 -21.36
N ASP A 212 -20.12 16.40 -21.42
CA ASP A 212 -20.59 17.76 -21.73
C ASP A 212 -19.59 18.46 -22.65
N SER A 213 -20.07 18.85 -23.84
CA SER A 213 -19.31 19.60 -24.86
C SER A 213 -18.60 20.85 -24.32
N LYS A 214 -19.10 21.48 -23.25
CA LYS A 214 -18.44 22.65 -22.65
C LYS A 214 -17.12 22.30 -21.96
N ARG A 215 -16.94 21.03 -21.57
CA ARG A 215 -15.74 20.55 -20.88
C ARG A 215 -14.58 20.28 -21.83
N GLU A 216 -14.79 20.35 -23.15
CA GLU A 216 -13.76 20.13 -24.17
C GLU A 216 -12.54 21.04 -23.94
N GLU A 217 -12.75 22.28 -23.44
CA GLU A 217 -11.67 23.22 -23.15
C GLU A 217 -10.73 22.75 -22.03
N HIS A 218 -11.19 21.88 -21.14
CA HIS A 218 -10.40 21.35 -20.02
C HIS A 218 -9.67 20.06 -20.39
N PHE A 219 -9.90 19.51 -21.57
CA PHE A 219 -9.38 18.19 -21.95
C PHE A 219 -7.85 18.15 -21.90
N LEU A 220 -7.17 19.09 -22.56
CA LEU A 220 -5.71 19.11 -22.63
C LEU A 220 -5.08 19.23 -21.24
N GLU A 221 -5.66 20.05 -20.34
CA GLU A 221 -5.19 20.18 -18.96
C GLU A 221 -5.31 18.87 -18.16
N LEU A 222 -6.39 18.09 -18.36
CA LEU A 222 -6.57 16.80 -17.68
C LEU A 222 -5.65 15.72 -18.23
N ILE A 223 -5.36 15.76 -19.54
CA ILE A 223 -4.45 14.82 -20.21
C ILE A 223 -3.01 14.99 -19.75
N GLU A 224 -2.57 16.20 -19.39
CA GLU A 224 -1.25 16.43 -18.83
C GLU A 224 -0.99 15.62 -17.54
N LEU A 225 -2.05 15.22 -16.82
CA LEU A 225 -1.98 14.42 -15.60
C LEU A 225 -1.84 12.91 -15.87
N VAL A 226 -2.04 12.47 -17.12
CA VAL A 226 -1.88 11.08 -17.56
C VAL A 226 -0.39 10.80 -17.80
N ARG A 227 0.07 9.62 -17.37
CA ARG A 227 1.46 9.18 -17.53
C ARG A 227 1.59 8.34 -18.80
N PRO A 228 2.08 8.89 -19.92
CA PRO A 228 2.05 8.21 -21.21
C PRO A 228 2.91 6.95 -21.24
N GLU A 229 4.01 6.94 -20.49
CA GLU A 229 4.93 5.79 -20.37
C GLU A 229 4.24 4.56 -19.74
N CYS A 230 3.12 4.76 -19.03
CA CYS A 230 2.36 3.70 -18.37
C CYS A 230 1.11 3.26 -19.16
N LEU A 231 0.90 3.80 -20.37
CA LEU A 231 -0.19 3.39 -21.26
C LEU A 231 0.17 2.11 -22.02
N SER A 232 -0.78 1.18 -22.15
CA SER A 232 -0.55 -0.07 -22.87
C SER A 232 -0.67 0.10 -24.39
N VAL A 233 0.20 -0.60 -25.12
CA VAL A 233 0.17 -0.61 -26.60
C VAL A 233 -1.19 -1.08 -27.14
N GLN A 234 -1.82 -2.06 -26.47
CA GLN A 234 -3.15 -2.53 -26.84
C GLN A 234 -4.19 -1.41 -26.72
N PHE A 235 -4.21 -0.70 -25.60
CA PHE A 235 -5.13 0.41 -25.38
C PHE A 235 -4.91 1.56 -26.37
N ILE A 236 -3.66 1.92 -26.66
CA ILE A 236 -3.32 2.93 -27.69
C ILE A 236 -3.86 2.49 -29.06
N THR A 237 -3.70 1.22 -29.41
CA THR A 237 -4.19 0.67 -30.69
C THR A 237 -5.72 0.76 -30.79
N GLU A 238 -6.42 0.44 -29.70
CA GLU A 238 -7.87 0.59 -29.60
C GLU A 238 -8.30 2.05 -29.75
N LEU A 239 -7.63 3.00 -29.07
CA LEU A 239 -7.89 4.45 -29.22
C LEU A 239 -7.74 4.92 -30.67
N LEU A 240 -6.65 4.52 -31.34
CA LEU A 240 -6.40 4.88 -32.74
C LEU A 240 -7.45 4.31 -33.69
N SER A 241 -7.98 3.12 -33.39
CA SER A 241 -9.07 2.51 -34.16
C SER A 241 -10.38 3.29 -34.05
N CYS A 242 -10.64 3.88 -32.88
CA CYS A 242 -11.84 4.68 -32.58
C CYS A 242 -11.87 6.04 -33.27
N MET A 243 -10.74 6.58 -33.73
CA MET A 243 -10.66 7.88 -34.45
C MET A 243 -11.50 7.93 -35.72
N LYS A 244 -11.86 6.76 -36.30
CA LYS A 244 -12.69 6.68 -37.50
C LYS A 244 -14.19 6.86 -37.22
N SER A 245 -14.60 6.93 -35.96
CA SER A 245 -16.00 7.09 -35.57
C SER A 245 -16.41 8.56 -35.45
N SER A 246 -17.71 8.85 -35.51
CA SER A 246 -18.28 10.21 -35.38
C SER A 246 -18.64 10.59 -33.93
N ASP A 247 -18.17 9.83 -32.94
CA ASP A 247 -18.48 10.02 -31.53
C ASP A 247 -17.73 11.25 -30.95
N PRO A 248 -18.33 12.05 -30.03
CA PRO A 248 -17.61 13.03 -29.21
C PRO A 248 -16.24 12.56 -28.70
N ARG A 249 -16.14 11.29 -28.31
CA ARG A 249 -14.90 10.65 -27.88
C ARG A 249 -13.83 10.63 -28.98
N ALA A 250 -14.20 10.31 -30.21
CA ALA A 250 -13.27 10.29 -31.34
C ALA A 250 -12.71 11.68 -31.65
N LYS A 251 -13.54 12.73 -31.50
CA LYS A 251 -13.09 14.11 -31.61
C LYS A 251 -12.01 14.44 -30.59
N LEU A 252 -12.16 14.03 -29.33
CA LEU A 252 -11.14 14.23 -28.29
C LEU A 252 -9.85 13.46 -28.59
N ILE A 253 -9.95 12.23 -29.10
CA ILE A 253 -8.77 11.44 -29.50
C ILE A 253 -8.04 12.12 -30.68
N CYS A 254 -8.77 12.69 -31.64
CA CYS A 254 -8.16 13.48 -32.71
C CYS A 254 -7.45 14.73 -32.17
N ILE A 255 -8.07 15.45 -31.23
CA ILE A 255 -7.43 16.60 -30.56
C ILE A 255 -6.13 16.18 -29.87
N LEU A 256 -6.12 15.05 -29.16
CA LEU A 256 -4.91 14.52 -28.53
C LEU A 256 -3.81 14.20 -29.56
N ASN A 257 -4.18 13.63 -30.71
CA ASN A 257 -3.25 13.29 -31.77
C ASN A 257 -2.68 14.53 -32.48
N GLU A 258 -3.45 15.61 -32.58
CA GLU A 258 -3.02 16.89 -33.18
C GLU A 258 -2.23 17.77 -32.18
N HIS A 259 -2.56 17.69 -30.89
CA HIS A 259 -2.01 18.51 -29.83
C HIS A 259 -1.46 17.64 -28.70
N PHE A 260 -0.29 17.05 -28.95
CA PHE A 260 0.41 16.23 -27.97
C PHE A 260 0.94 17.11 -26.83
N PRO A 261 0.66 16.80 -25.55
CA PRO A 261 1.19 17.59 -24.44
C PRO A 261 2.71 17.54 -24.38
N ASP A 262 3.35 18.69 -24.11
CA ASP A 262 4.81 18.77 -23.96
C ASP A 262 5.31 17.84 -22.85
N SER A 263 4.54 17.68 -21.76
CA SER A 263 4.85 16.78 -20.63
C SER A 263 5.03 15.33 -21.06
N TRP A 264 4.39 14.89 -22.15
CA TRP A 264 4.50 13.52 -22.65
C TRP A 264 5.78 13.27 -23.44
N SER A 265 6.46 14.34 -23.88
CA SER A 265 7.69 14.27 -24.68
C SER A 265 8.95 14.09 -23.82
N VAL A 266 8.83 14.35 -22.51
CA VAL A 266 9.99 14.65 -21.66
C VAL A 266 10.49 13.42 -20.88
N GLY A 267 9.82 12.26 -20.97
CA GLY A 267 10.34 11.00 -20.42
C GLY A 267 10.54 11.01 -18.90
N ARG A 268 9.73 11.80 -18.17
CA ARG A 268 9.93 12.16 -16.76
C ARG A 268 8.76 11.79 -15.84
N SER A 269 7.81 10.97 -16.29
CA SER A 269 6.70 10.56 -15.43
C SER A 269 7.11 9.36 -14.57
N GLN A 270 7.28 9.55 -13.26
CA GLN A 270 7.43 8.42 -12.34
C GLN A 270 6.12 7.59 -12.30
N PRO A 271 6.15 6.25 -12.30
CA PRO A 271 4.97 5.42 -12.10
C PRO A 271 4.28 5.71 -10.75
N ARG A 272 2.95 5.52 -10.65
CA ARG A 272 2.20 5.76 -9.40
C ARG A 272 2.71 4.83 -8.30
N THR A 273 3.16 5.41 -7.18
CA THR A 273 3.85 4.71 -6.08
C THR A 273 3.04 3.57 -5.47
N ARG A 274 1.70 3.69 -5.38
CA ARG A 274 0.88 2.72 -4.63
C ARG A 274 0.20 1.61 -5.45
N GLY A 275 0.27 1.63 -6.77
CA GLY A 275 -0.42 0.63 -7.60
C GLY A 275 0.19 -0.79 -7.53
N ARG A 276 1.41 -0.95 -7.00
CA ARG A 276 2.24 -2.13 -7.27
C ARG A 276 3.02 -2.72 -6.09
N GLU A 277 2.88 -2.19 -4.88
CA GLU A 277 3.59 -2.78 -3.73
C GLU A 277 2.83 -4.01 -3.20
N THR A 278 3.01 -5.11 -3.93
CA THR A 278 2.51 -6.43 -3.57
C THR A 278 3.69 -7.30 -3.20
N LEU A 279 3.59 -8.00 -2.07
CA LEU A 279 4.62 -8.96 -1.68
C LEU A 279 4.27 -10.33 -2.28
N PHE A 280 5.26 -10.96 -2.91
CA PHE A 280 5.17 -12.34 -3.33
C PHE A 280 6.06 -13.23 -2.47
N VAL A 281 5.52 -14.38 -2.11
CA VAL A 281 6.23 -15.41 -1.35
C VAL A 281 6.17 -16.69 -2.13
N LEU A 282 7.31 -17.10 -2.69
CA LEU A 282 7.50 -18.37 -3.36
C LEU A 282 8.26 -19.32 -2.44
N GLY A 283 7.76 -20.53 -2.29
CA GLY A 283 8.48 -21.57 -1.59
C GLY A 283 7.66 -22.83 -1.35
N GLY A 284 8.26 -23.77 -0.66
CA GLY A 284 7.65 -25.06 -0.39
C GLY A 284 8.70 -26.17 -0.33
N PRO A 285 8.28 -27.39 0.00
CA PRO A 285 9.15 -28.55 -0.07
C PRO A 285 9.46 -28.89 -1.54
N HIS A 286 10.75 -29.02 -1.87
CA HIS A 286 11.20 -29.21 -3.25
C HIS A 286 10.90 -30.61 -3.81
N ASP A 287 10.66 -31.61 -2.95
CA ASP A 287 10.33 -32.99 -3.34
C ASP A 287 8.89 -33.15 -3.88
N GLN A 288 8.05 -32.13 -3.72
CA GLN A 288 6.72 -32.07 -4.30
C GLN A 288 6.77 -31.63 -5.77
N ASP A 289 5.72 -31.97 -6.51
CA ASP A 289 5.60 -31.61 -7.94
C ASP A 289 5.44 -30.09 -8.14
N THR A 290 4.97 -29.38 -7.11
CA THR A 290 4.69 -27.95 -7.16
C THR A 290 5.19 -27.22 -5.92
N GLN A 291 5.67 -25.99 -6.08
CA GLN A 291 6.03 -25.08 -4.98
C GLN A 291 5.04 -23.91 -4.95
N ALA A 292 4.52 -23.57 -3.78
CA ALA A 292 3.43 -22.61 -3.64
C ALA A 292 3.91 -21.17 -3.85
N LEU A 293 3.10 -20.38 -4.56
CA LEU A 293 3.26 -18.95 -4.70
C LEU A 293 2.09 -18.26 -4.01
N TYR A 294 2.39 -17.34 -3.09
CA TYR A 294 1.41 -16.51 -2.42
C TYR A 294 1.64 -15.03 -2.71
N GLN A 295 0.54 -14.31 -2.86
CA GLN A 295 0.50 -12.87 -3.06
C GLN A 295 -0.13 -12.22 -1.83
N PHE A 296 0.55 -11.24 -1.23
CA PHE A 296 0.03 -10.46 -0.12
C PHE A 296 -0.31 -9.05 -0.59
N HIS A 297 -1.58 -8.69 -0.45
CA HIS A 297 -2.10 -7.37 -0.75
C HIS A 297 -2.11 -6.54 0.52
N PRO A 298 -1.11 -5.66 0.73
CA PRO A 298 -0.84 -5.24 2.09
C PRO A 298 -1.80 -4.14 2.57
N LEU A 299 -2.54 -3.48 1.65
CA LEU A 299 -3.67 -2.58 1.98
C LEU A 299 -4.88 -3.33 2.53
N SER A 300 -5.12 -4.55 2.03
CA SER A 300 -6.24 -5.39 2.47
C SER A 300 -5.88 -6.32 3.63
N GLY A 301 -4.57 -6.50 3.89
CA GLY A 301 -4.05 -7.50 4.80
C GLY A 301 -4.33 -8.95 4.38
N ARG A 302 -4.71 -9.19 3.11
CA ARG A 302 -5.11 -10.53 2.64
C ARG A 302 -3.99 -11.21 1.86
N TRP A 303 -3.82 -12.49 2.17
CA TRP A 303 -3.04 -13.42 1.37
C TRP A 303 -3.93 -14.09 0.32
N GLN A 304 -3.40 -14.24 -0.88
CA GLN A 304 -4.03 -14.92 -2.00
C GLN A 304 -3.07 -15.99 -2.53
N SER A 305 -3.60 -17.18 -2.82
CA SER A 305 -2.85 -18.22 -3.51
C SER A 305 -2.79 -17.90 -5.01
N CYS A 306 -1.61 -17.99 -5.58
CA CYS A 306 -1.36 -17.85 -7.02
C CYS A 306 -1.12 -19.22 -7.65
N ALA A 307 -0.96 -19.24 -8.98
CA ALA A 307 -0.53 -20.45 -9.67
C ALA A 307 0.84 -20.89 -9.14
N PRO A 308 0.99 -22.15 -8.70
CA PRO A 308 2.24 -22.62 -8.12
C PRO A 308 3.32 -22.80 -9.19
N LEU A 309 4.57 -22.85 -8.77
CA LEU A 309 5.70 -23.20 -9.62
C LEU A 309 5.76 -24.71 -9.82
N GLU A 310 5.56 -25.18 -11.04
CA GLU A 310 5.50 -26.61 -11.38
C GLU A 310 6.89 -27.16 -11.77
N ARG A 311 7.81 -27.24 -10.80
CA ARG A 311 9.15 -27.82 -10.98
C ARG A 311 9.50 -28.73 -9.81
N LYS A 312 9.31 -30.04 -10.01
CA LYS A 312 9.69 -31.07 -9.05
C LYS A 312 11.21 -31.10 -8.82
N ASN A 313 11.61 -31.28 -7.58
CA ASN A 313 13.00 -31.41 -7.11
C ASN A 313 13.91 -30.20 -7.36
N LEU A 314 13.35 -29.04 -7.75
CA LEU A 314 14.12 -27.82 -7.96
C LEU A 314 14.37 -27.11 -6.64
N THR A 315 15.64 -26.88 -6.29
CA THR A 315 16.06 -26.12 -5.11
C THR A 315 17.21 -25.17 -5.45
N GLN A 316 17.67 -24.36 -4.48
CA GLN A 316 18.81 -23.43 -4.66
C GLN A 316 18.71 -22.52 -5.90
N TYR A 317 17.49 -22.25 -6.35
CA TYR A 317 17.19 -21.25 -7.37
C TYR A 317 17.16 -19.86 -6.73
N SER A 318 17.24 -18.83 -7.56
CA SER A 318 17.14 -17.45 -7.11
C SER A 318 15.86 -16.79 -7.65
N VAL A 319 15.27 -15.91 -6.85
CA VAL A 319 14.01 -15.22 -7.16
C VAL A 319 14.23 -13.71 -7.14
N ALA A 320 13.76 -13.02 -8.17
CA ALA A 320 13.78 -11.57 -8.23
C ALA A 320 12.44 -11.01 -8.74
N ALA A 321 12.07 -9.83 -8.26
CA ALA A 321 10.97 -9.05 -8.82
C ALA A 321 11.53 -7.99 -9.77
N VAL A 322 11.01 -7.94 -10.99
CA VAL A 322 11.39 -6.95 -12.01
C VAL A 322 10.14 -6.49 -12.74
N GLY A 323 9.84 -5.18 -12.67
CA GLY A 323 8.56 -4.65 -13.17
C GLY A 323 7.35 -5.31 -12.49
N ASP A 324 6.43 -5.85 -13.28
CA ASP A 324 5.22 -6.55 -12.81
C ASP A 324 5.37 -8.08 -12.86
N SER A 325 6.61 -8.58 -12.76
CA SER A 325 6.90 -10.01 -12.91
C SER A 325 7.73 -10.53 -11.74
N VAL A 326 7.44 -11.75 -11.31
CA VAL A 326 8.29 -12.53 -10.38
C VAL A 326 9.05 -13.55 -11.22
N ILE A 327 10.37 -13.59 -11.07
CA ILE A 327 11.24 -14.38 -11.94
C ILE A 327 12.05 -15.34 -11.11
N VAL A 328 12.01 -16.62 -11.49
CA VAL A 328 12.83 -17.69 -10.95
C VAL A 328 13.93 -17.99 -11.95
N THR A 329 15.17 -18.07 -11.48
CA THR A 329 16.36 -18.29 -12.31
C THR A 329 17.20 -19.43 -11.76
N GLY A 330 17.68 -20.27 -12.67
CA GLY A 330 18.57 -21.40 -12.41
C GLY A 330 18.06 -22.36 -11.33
N GLY A 331 19.00 -22.95 -10.61
CA GLY A 331 18.75 -23.86 -9.50
C GLY A 331 19.39 -25.23 -9.69
N TYR A 332 19.20 -26.09 -8.69
CA TYR A 332 19.75 -27.42 -8.59
C TYR A 332 18.60 -28.42 -8.59
N VAL A 333 18.59 -29.31 -9.58
CA VAL A 333 17.50 -30.27 -9.80
C VAL A 333 18.01 -31.68 -9.57
N ARG A 334 17.19 -32.50 -8.92
CA ARG A 334 17.42 -33.93 -8.80
C ARG A 334 16.49 -34.71 -9.73
N ASP A 335 17.09 -35.39 -10.70
CA ASP A 335 16.43 -36.50 -11.39
C ASP A 335 17.03 -37.83 -10.87
N VAL A 336 18.04 -38.37 -11.56
CA VAL A 336 18.88 -39.48 -11.05
C VAL A 336 20.04 -38.94 -10.23
N LEU A 337 20.76 -37.97 -10.79
CA LEU A 337 21.82 -37.19 -10.13
C LEU A 337 21.36 -35.75 -9.97
N TRP A 338 22.09 -35.01 -9.14
CA TRP A 338 21.89 -33.57 -9.03
C TRP A 338 22.70 -32.84 -10.08
N PHE A 339 22.12 -31.81 -10.69
CA PHE A 339 22.78 -30.96 -11.67
C PHE A 339 22.16 -29.56 -11.69
N SER A 340 22.97 -28.59 -12.12
CA SER A 340 22.58 -27.19 -12.26
C SER A 340 21.77 -26.99 -13.54
N VAL A 341 20.75 -26.13 -13.48
CA VAL A 341 19.91 -25.79 -14.64
C VAL A 341 20.04 -24.32 -15.03
N ASP A 342 19.71 -24.04 -16.28
CA ASP A 342 19.67 -22.70 -16.91
C ASP A 342 18.25 -22.12 -16.96
N TRP A 343 17.28 -22.78 -16.33
CA TRP A 343 15.87 -22.44 -16.48
C TRP A 343 15.54 -21.04 -15.98
N VAL A 344 14.68 -20.34 -16.73
CA VAL A 344 14.13 -19.03 -16.36
C VAL A 344 12.62 -19.10 -16.46
N LEU A 345 11.94 -18.88 -15.34
CA LEU A 345 10.49 -18.98 -15.24
C LEU A 345 9.95 -17.63 -14.77
N ILE A 346 9.03 -17.06 -15.54
CA ILE A 346 8.50 -15.72 -15.34
C ILE A 346 7.02 -15.85 -14.98
N TYR A 347 6.67 -15.45 -13.77
CA TYR A 347 5.29 -15.28 -13.36
C TYR A 347 4.82 -13.87 -13.70
N ASN A 348 3.88 -13.77 -14.63
CA ASN A 348 3.27 -12.50 -14.98
C ASN A 348 2.10 -12.22 -14.03
N CYS A 349 2.22 -11.15 -13.24
CA CYS A 349 1.25 -10.82 -12.21
C CYS A 349 -0.11 -10.37 -12.76
N VAL A 350 -0.17 -9.92 -14.03
CA VAL A 350 -1.41 -9.44 -14.67
C VAL A 350 -2.30 -10.60 -15.10
N ASN A 351 -1.73 -11.61 -15.75
CA ASN A 351 -2.49 -12.77 -16.23
C ASN A 351 -2.45 -13.97 -15.26
N GLN A 352 -1.68 -13.85 -14.17
CA GLN A 352 -1.50 -14.84 -13.11
C GLN A 352 -0.99 -16.19 -13.60
N ARG A 353 -0.07 -16.19 -14.56
CA ARG A 353 0.48 -17.41 -15.16
C ARG A 353 2.00 -17.38 -15.22
N TRP A 354 2.57 -18.58 -15.13
CA TRP A 354 3.96 -18.84 -15.40
C TRP A 354 4.19 -19.01 -16.92
N THR A 355 5.28 -18.43 -17.40
CA THR A 355 5.81 -18.60 -18.75
C THR A 355 7.30 -18.88 -18.69
N GLU A 356 7.83 -19.59 -19.68
CA GLU A 356 9.28 -19.76 -19.82
C GLU A 356 9.90 -18.51 -20.44
N GLY A 357 11.05 -18.10 -19.90
CA GLY A 357 11.90 -17.05 -20.45
C GLY A 357 13.13 -17.64 -21.15
N PRO A 358 14.01 -16.78 -21.71
CA PRO A 358 15.27 -17.23 -22.29
C PRO A 358 16.17 -17.83 -21.21
N GLY A 359 16.73 -19.02 -21.47
CA GLY A 359 17.63 -19.72 -20.53
C GLY A 359 18.92 -18.96 -20.28
N LEU A 360 19.50 -19.12 -19.09
CA LEU A 360 20.81 -18.56 -18.72
C LEU A 360 21.90 -19.08 -19.67
N GLN A 361 22.95 -18.28 -19.91
CA GLN A 361 24.09 -18.75 -20.70
C GLN A 361 24.89 -19.83 -19.97
N LYS A 362 24.93 -19.75 -18.63
CA LYS A 362 25.57 -20.73 -17.75
C LYS A 362 24.59 -21.26 -16.71
N SER A 363 24.30 -22.55 -16.79
CA SER A 363 23.52 -23.28 -15.77
C SER A 363 24.18 -23.14 -14.40
N ARG A 364 23.43 -22.69 -13.41
CA ARG A 364 23.97 -22.38 -12.07
C ARG A 364 22.92 -22.51 -10.99
N HIS A 365 23.39 -22.68 -9.75
CA HIS A 365 22.58 -22.69 -8.54
C HIS A 365 23.27 -21.88 -7.43
N SER A 366 22.56 -21.62 -6.32
CA SER A 366 23.08 -20.84 -5.18
C SER A 366 23.59 -19.45 -5.56
N HIS A 367 23.14 -18.90 -6.69
CA HIS A 367 23.45 -17.56 -7.18
C HIS A 367 22.48 -16.52 -6.64
N CYS A 368 22.83 -15.25 -6.84
CA CYS A 368 21.95 -14.14 -6.52
C CYS A 368 21.26 -13.61 -7.79
N SER A 369 20.01 -13.19 -7.66
CA SER A 369 19.27 -12.49 -8.70
C SER A 369 18.74 -11.18 -8.15
N VAL A 370 19.00 -10.08 -8.86
CA VAL A 370 18.61 -8.73 -8.43
C VAL A 370 17.94 -8.00 -9.58
N GLY A 371 16.78 -7.42 -9.30
CA GLY A 371 16.08 -6.52 -10.21
C GLY A 371 16.51 -5.07 -10.00
N LEU A 372 16.81 -4.37 -11.08
CA LEU A 372 16.97 -2.91 -11.06
C LEU A 372 16.33 -2.29 -12.30
N GLY A 373 15.26 -1.51 -12.10
CA GLY A 373 14.44 -1.01 -13.20
C GLY A 373 13.77 -2.16 -13.97
N ASN A 374 13.98 -2.20 -15.29
CA ASN A 374 13.47 -3.28 -16.17
C ASN A 374 14.55 -4.33 -16.50
N VAL A 375 15.63 -4.38 -15.73
CA VAL A 375 16.77 -5.28 -15.97
C VAL A 375 16.91 -6.27 -14.82
N LEU A 376 17.03 -7.54 -15.17
CA LEU A 376 17.35 -8.63 -14.26
C LEU A 376 18.86 -8.90 -14.33
N TYR A 377 19.52 -8.99 -13.17
CA TYR A 377 20.91 -9.41 -13.06
C TYR A 377 20.99 -10.73 -12.33
N VAL A 378 21.78 -11.67 -12.87
CA VAL A 378 22.10 -12.98 -12.30
C VAL A 378 23.58 -13.01 -12.00
N ILE A 379 23.93 -13.19 -10.73
CA ILE A 379 25.24 -12.86 -10.18
C ILE A 379 25.82 -14.07 -9.43
N GLY A 380 26.98 -14.55 -9.89
CA GLY A 380 27.76 -15.56 -9.18
C GLY A 380 27.08 -16.93 -9.06
N GLY A 381 27.31 -17.60 -7.93
CA GLY A 381 26.80 -18.94 -7.63
C GLY A 381 27.78 -20.05 -8.02
N SER A 382 27.21 -21.25 -8.18
CA SER A 382 27.95 -22.47 -8.47
C SER A 382 27.40 -23.17 -9.70
N MET A 383 28.31 -23.62 -10.55
CA MET A 383 28.06 -24.65 -11.55
C MET A 383 28.42 -26.02 -10.95
N ASP A 384 28.13 -27.11 -11.67
CA ASP A 384 28.38 -28.46 -11.17
C ASP A 384 29.87 -28.75 -10.87
N GLU A 385 30.79 -28.02 -11.51
CA GLU A 385 32.23 -28.22 -11.38
C GLU A 385 32.94 -27.19 -10.48
N SER A 386 32.44 -25.95 -10.42
CA SER A 386 33.13 -24.83 -9.75
C SER A 386 32.20 -23.66 -9.47
N LEU A 387 32.64 -22.79 -8.55
CA LEU A 387 32.03 -21.48 -8.33
C LEU A 387 32.31 -20.57 -9.53
N VAL A 388 31.39 -19.65 -9.78
CA VAL A 388 31.51 -18.64 -10.84
C VAL A 388 31.41 -17.24 -10.26
N ASN A 389 32.17 -16.31 -10.83
CA ASN A 389 32.03 -14.87 -10.61
C ASN A 389 31.30 -14.16 -11.76
N ASP A 390 30.87 -14.90 -12.78
CA ASP A 390 30.18 -14.36 -13.95
C ASP A 390 28.87 -13.66 -13.57
N VAL A 391 28.59 -12.58 -14.29
CA VAL A 391 27.36 -11.81 -14.18
C VAL A 391 26.68 -11.76 -15.54
N GLU A 392 25.41 -12.11 -15.56
CA GLU A 392 24.56 -12.05 -16.75
C GLU A 392 23.40 -11.09 -16.49
N ARG A 393 23.04 -10.27 -17.48
CA ARG A 393 21.87 -9.40 -17.39
C ARG A 393 20.89 -9.65 -18.53
N LEU A 394 19.61 -9.51 -18.23
CA LEU A 394 18.51 -9.60 -19.18
C LEU A 394 17.62 -8.37 -19.04
N ILE A 395 17.38 -7.68 -20.16
CA ILE A 395 16.31 -6.68 -20.23
C ILE A 395 15.01 -7.44 -20.44
N LEU A 396 14.01 -7.25 -19.59
CA LEU A 396 12.75 -7.97 -19.76
C LEU A 396 12.07 -7.65 -21.08
N GLY A 397 11.65 -8.71 -21.78
CA GLY A 397 11.11 -8.66 -23.14
C GLY A 397 12.17 -8.84 -24.24
N SER A 398 13.46 -8.90 -23.88
CA SER A 398 14.52 -9.37 -24.76
C SER A 398 14.61 -10.90 -24.75
N GLU A 399 15.16 -11.46 -25.83
CA GLU A 399 15.41 -12.90 -25.98
C GLU A 399 16.83 -13.30 -25.56
N ASP A 400 17.76 -12.34 -25.44
CA ASP A 400 19.18 -12.63 -25.26
C ASP A 400 19.72 -12.09 -23.93
N TRP A 401 20.45 -12.95 -23.22
CA TRP A 401 21.26 -12.57 -22.07
C TRP A 401 22.55 -11.89 -22.53
N VAL A 402 22.99 -10.89 -21.76
CA VAL A 402 24.25 -10.17 -22.00
C VAL A 402 25.17 -10.37 -20.80
N SER A 403 26.37 -10.87 -21.04
CA SER A 403 27.41 -10.94 -20.00
C SER A 403 27.99 -9.56 -19.74
N VAL A 404 28.21 -9.24 -18.48
CA VAL A 404 28.84 -8.00 -18.01
C VAL A 404 30.08 -8.35 -17.17
N SER A 405 30.81 -7.34 -16.70
CA SER A 405 32.02 -7.55 -15.92
C SER A 405 31.80 -8.51 -14.74
N PRO A 406 32.69 -9.50 -14.54
CA PRO A 406 32.55 -10.48 -13.48
C PRO A 406 32.92 -9.88 -12.11
N MET A 407 32.37 -10.47 -11.05
CA MET A 407 32.72 -10.10 -9.67
C MET A 407 34.22 -10.31 -9.38
N ILE A 408 34.76 -9.55 -8.43
CA ILE A 408 36.15 -9.66 -7.99
C ILE A 408 36.43 -11.02 -7.35
N ARG A 409 35.48 -11.54 -6.57
CA ARG A 409 35.53 -12.84 -5.91
C ARG A 409 34.28 -13.64 -6.27
N ALA A 410 34.49 -14.87 -6.76
CA ALA A 410 33.43 -15.85 -6.94
C ALA A 410 32.88 -16.26 -5.58
N VAL A 411 31.56 -16.16 -5.42
CA VAL A 411 30.86 -16.54 -4.19
C VAL A 411 29.55 -17.23 -4.50
N GLU A 412 29.21 -18.24 -3.69
CA GLU A 412 27.87 -18.82 -3.63
C GLU A 412 27.18 -18.48 -2.32
N ARG A 413 25.83 -18.56 -2.30
CA ARG A 413 25.02 -18.37 -1.07
C ARG A 413 25.29 -17.01 -0.40
N ALA A 414 25.64 -16.03 -1.22
CA ALA A 414 25.85 -14.64 -0.82
C ALA A 414 24.52 -13.90 -0.68
N ALA A 415 24.56 -12.72 -0.06
CA ALA A 415 23.43 -11.80 -0.05
C ALA A 415 23.60 -10.77 -1.16
N ALA A 416 22.53 -10.40 -1.85
CA ALA A 416 22.59 -9.33 -2.84
C ALA A 416 21.40 -8.38 -2.73
N ALA A 417 21.65 -7.11 -3.02
CA ALA A 417 20.64 -6.07 -3.04
C ALA A 417 21.05 -4.95 -4.02
N ALA A 418 20.06 -4.19 -4.50
CA ALA A 418 20.30 -2.95 -5.23
C ALA A 418 20.17 -1.77 -4.26
N LEU A 419 21.08 -0.80 -4.36
CA LEU A 419 21.01 0.47 -3.63
C LEU A 419 21.38 1.60 -4.60
N GLY A 420 20.44 2.52 -4.81
CA GLY A 420 20.57 3.57 -5.81
C GLY A 420 20.74 2.98 -7.22
N SER A 421 21.81 3.37 -7.91
CA SER A 421 22.16 2.90 -9.27
C SER A 421 23.21 1.78 -9.27
N SER A 422 23.48 1.14 -8.12
CA SER A 422 24.52 0.12 -7.97
C SER A 422 23.96 -1.18 -7.40
N LEU A 423 24.62 -2.30 -7.73
CA LEU A 423 24.31 -3.62 -7.15
C LEU A 423 25.38 -3.98 -6.13
N TYR A 424 24.98 -4.66 -5.06
CA TYR A 424 25.87 -5.08 -3.99
C TYR A 424 25.74 -6.57 -3.77
N VAL A 425 26.86 -7.25 -3.62
CA VAL A 425 26.96 -8.66 -3.23
C VAL A 425 27.85 -8.74 -2.00
N ALA A 426 27.28 -9.22 -0.90
CA ALA A 426 27.96 -9.30 0.38
C ALA A 426 28.09 -10.74 0.85
N CYS A 427 29.29 -11.03 1.34
CA CYS A 427 29.65 -12.30 1.94
C CYS A 427 29.42 -13.52 1.02
N GLY A 428 29.08 -14.69 1.58
CA GLY A 428 28.96 -15.96 0.85
C GLY A 428 30.14 -16.91 1.11
N LEU A 429 30.11 -18.07 0.46
CA LEU A 429 31.22 -19.03 0.45
C LEU A 429 32.09 -18.80 -0.79
N ASP A 430 33.40 -18.72 -0.59
CA ASP A 430 34.36 -18.64 -1.69
C ASP A 430 34.77 -20.03 -2.23
N GLU A 431 35.68 -20.04 -3.19
CA GLU A 431 36.20 -21.28 -3.82
C GLU A 431 36.90 -22.24 -2.84
N ASN A 432 37.37 -21.73 -1.69
CA ASN A 432 37.98 -22.55 -0.65
C ASN A 432 36.93 -23.10 0.34
N GLY A 433 35.66 -22.72 0.20
CA GLY A 433 34.60 -22.99 1.16
C GLY A 433 34.70 -22.14 2.42
N GLU A 434 35.46 -21.04 2.39
CA GLU A 434 35.58 -20.10 3.49
C GLU A 434 34.54 -18.97 3.37
N ALA A 435 34.09 -18.45 4.51
CA ALA A 435 33.14 -17.33 4.51
C ALA A 435 33.87 -16.06 4.06
N TYR A 436 33.55 -15.58 2.87
CA TYR A 436 34.07 -14.32 2.37
C TYR A 436 33.43 -13.16 3.13
N GLY A 437 34.23 -12.16 3.52
CA GLY A 437 33.72 -11.00 4.26
C GLY A 437 33.44 -9.77 3.39
N GLY A 438 33.91 -9.75 2.14
CA GLY A 438 33.86 -8.55 1.31
C GLY A 438 32.45 -8.21 0.84
N VAL A 439 32.17 -6.91 0.78
CA VAL A 439 31.00 -6.33 0.11
C VAL A 439 31.47 -5.80 -1.25
N GLN A 440 31.10 -6.51 -2.29
CA GLN A 440 31.43 -6.20 -3.69
C GLN A 440 30.32 -5.32 -4.27
N ARG A 441 30.68 -4.19 -4.87
CA ARG A 441 29.73 -3.28 -5.52
C ARG A 441 29.98 -3.27 -7.03
N TYR A 442 28.89 -3.32 -7.78
CA TYR A 442 28.88 -3.18 -9.23
C TYR A 442 28.37 -1.80 -9.62
N LEU A 443 29.24 -1.06 -10.29
CA LEU A 443 28.96 0.24 -10.86
C LEU A 443 28.48 0.07 -12.31
N ILE A 444 27.17 0.14 -12.51
CA ILE A 444 26.51 -0.23 -13.78
C ILE A 444 26.97 0.65 -14.95
N GLU A 445 27.15 1.96 -14.72
CA GLU A 445 27.56 2.90 -15.77
C GLU A 445 28.98 2.64 -16.27
N GLN A 446 29.86 2.18 -15.37
CA GLN A 446 31.26 1.90 -15.66
C GLN A 446 31.50 0.45 -16.06
N ASP A 447 30.52 -0.43 -15.88
CA ASP A 447 30.64 -1.89 -16.04
C ASP A 447 31.87 -2.43 -15.27
N GLN A 448 31.96 -2.09 -13.98
CA GLN A 448 33.09 -2.43 -13.12
C GLN A 448 32.67 -2.81 -11.72
N TRP A 449 33.45 -3.70 -11.11
CA TRP A 449 33.30 -4.09 -9.71
C TRP A 449 34.41 -3.49 -8.84
N ASP A 450 34.05 -3.10 -7.63
CA ASP A 450 34.97 -2.77 -6.55
C ASP A 450 34.56 -3.47 -5.23
N VAL A 451 35.43 -3.43 -4.22
CA VAL A 451 35.12 -3.88 -2.85
C VAL A 451 35.04 -2.65 -1.97
N VAL A 452 33.86 -2.38 -1.41
CA VAL A 452 33.58 -1.14 -0.68
C VAL A 452 33.70 -1.28 0.83
N SER A 453 33.53 -2.49 1.36
CA SER A 453 33.55 -2.76 2.79
C SER A 453 33.82 -4.23 3.09
N TYR A 454 34.06 -4.56 4.36
CA TYR A 454 34.17 -5.93 4.86
C TYR A 454 33.27 -6.12 6.09
N SER A 455 32.41 -7.13 6.03
CA SER A 455 31.52 -7.48 7.13
C SER A 455 32.33 -7.86 8.38
N PRO A 456 31.98 -7.33 9.56
CA PRO A 456 32.58 -7.73 10.82
C PRO A 456 32.24 -9.18 11.21
N PHE A 457 31.19 -9.75 10.60
CA PHE A 457 30.75 -11.13 10.82
C PHE A 457 30.53 -11.84 9.47
N PRO A 458 31.59 -12.26 8.76
CA PRO A 458 31.48 -12.98 7.49
C PRO A 458 30.65 -14.26 7.62
N ARG A 459 29.64 -14.43 6.76
CA ARG A 459 28.72 -15.58 6.73
C ARG A 459 28.18 -15.87 5.33
N TYR A 460 27.48 -16.99 5.19
CA TYR A 460 26.73 -17.40 4.01
C TYR A 460 25.26 -17.68 4.41
N ASP A 461 24.38 -17.92 3.43
CA ASP A 461 22.92 -17.99 3.61
C ASP A 461 22.32 -16.72 4.23
N LEU A 462 22.93 -15.58 3.89
CA LEU A 462 22.42 -14.28 4.26
C LEU A 462 21.38 -13.81 3.24
N VAL A 463 20.44 -13.00 3.68
CA VAL A 463 19.55 -12.24 2.81
C VAL A 463 19.82 -10.76 2.99
N ALA A 464 19.74 -9.98 1.91
CA ALA A 464 20.02 -8.55 1.92
C ALA A 464 18.86 -7.75 1.30
N THR A 465 18.66 -6.54 1.81
CA THR A 465 17.74 -5.59 1.20
C THR A 465 18.17 -4.15 1.50
N GLU A 466 17.62 -3.21 0.74
CA GLU A 466 17.89 -1.79 0.90
C GLU A 466 16.73 -1.12 1.63
N LEU A 467 17.05 -0.20 2.54
CA LEU A 467 16.09 0.71 3.13
C LEU A 467 16.79 2.01 3.53
N ASN A 468 16.15 3.14 3.24
CA ASN A 468 16.60 4.48 3.65
C ASN A 468 18.06 4.77 3.24
N GLY A 469 18.50 4.28 2.09
CA GLY A 469 19.85 4.50 1.57
C GLY A 469 20.93 3.62 2.19
N ALA A 470 20.57 2.64 3.01
CA ALA A 470 21.50 1.71 3.64
C ALA A 470 21.18 0.24 3.32
N LEU A 471 22.19 -0.61 3.41
CA LEU A 471 22.05 -2.05 3.19
C LEU A 471 21.82 -2.77 4.52
N TYR A 472 20.86 -3.68 4.52
CA TYR A 472 20.52 -4.48 5.69
C TYR A 472 20.70 -5.96 5.38
N PHE A 473 21.41 -6.66 6.26
CA PHE A 473 21.73 -8.08 6.13
C PHE A 473 21.10 -8.87 7.27
N PHE A 474 20.43 -9.97 6.94
CA PHE A 474 19.78 -10.85 7.91
C PHE A 474 20.24 -12.30 7.73
N GLY A 475 20.59 -12.96 8.84
CA GLY A 475 21.01 -14.37 8.83
C GLY A 475 21.81 -14.73 10.08
N GLY A 476 21.11 -14.93 11.20
CA GLY A 476 21.71 -15.15 12.53
C GLY A 476 21.92 -13.85 13.32
N TYR A 477 22.42 -12.80 12.67
CA TYR A 477 22.45 -11.41 13.15
C TYR A 477 21.73 -10.50 12.16
N ALA A 478 21.36 -9.30 12.62
CA ALA A 478 20.86 -8.23 11.79
C ALA A 478 21.90 -7.10 11.75
N LEU A 479 22.40 -6.78 10.58
CA LEU A 479 23.45 -5.78 10.38
C LEU A 479 22.95 -4.70 9.42
N ARG A 480 23.21 -3.44 9.75
CA ARG A 480 23.08 -2.29 8.85
C ARG A 480 24.47 -1.88 8.39
N LEU A 481 24.63 -1.65 7.09
CA LEU A 481 25.79 -1.00 6.48
C LEU A 481 25.35 0.31 5.83
N ASP A 482 25.93 1.39 6.30
CA ASP A 482 25.91 2.67 5.60
C ASP A 482 27.11 2.72 4.64
N VAL A 483 26.84 2.60 3.34
CA VAL A 483 27.90 2.46 2.33
C VAL A 483 28.72 3.75 2.17
N ASP A 484 28.12 4.91 2.41
CA ASP A 484 28.78 6.20 2.23
C ASP A 484 29.76 6.50 3.37
N THR A 485 29.46 6.05 4.59
CA THR A 485 30.32 6.24 5.76
C THR A 485 31.16 5.01 6.12
N ASP A 486 30.93 3.86 5.48
CA ASP A 486 31.50 2.55 5.83
C ASP A 486 31.20 2.15 7.29
N GLU A 487 30.04 2.57 7.80
CA GLU A 487 29.63 2.29 9.18
C GLU A 487 28.77 1.03 9.26
N TRP A 488 29.22 0.08 10.09
CA TRP A 488 28.46 -1.12 10.44
C TRP A 488 27.76 -0.96 11.78
N THR A 489 26.45 -1.17 11.81
CA THR A 489 25.64 -1.18 13.02
C THR A 489 25.03 -2.56 13.24
N LEU A 490 25.25 -3.14 14.42
CA LEU A 490 24.53 -4.33 14.86
C LEU A 490 23.15 -3.91 15.39
N LEU A 491 22.09 -4.51 14.86
CA LEU A 491 20.73 -4.27 15.29
C LEU A 491 20.33 -5.32 16.33
N GLU A 492 20.11 -4.88 17.56
CA GLU A 492 19.69 -5.75 18.66
C GLU A 492 18.15 -5.86 18.65
N GLU A 493 17.64 -6.96 18.13
CA GLU A 493 16.21 -7.26 18.05
C GLU A 493 15.98 -8.73 18.44
N ASP A 494 15.26 -8.96 19.55
CA ASP A 494 14.99 -10.28 20.12
C ASP A 494 14.34 -11.26 19.12
N CYS A 495 13.65 -10.72 18.10
CA CYS A 495 12.96 -11.52 17.09
C CYS A 495 13.86 -12.01 15.95
N LEU A 496 15.09 -11.51 15.82
CA LEU A 496 16.02 -11.76 14.71
C LEU A 496 17.11 -12.78 15.02
N GLU A 497 17.43 -12.99 16.29
CA GLU A 497 18.49 -13.92 16.69
C GLU A 497 18.16 -15.39 16.38
N LYS A 498 19.15 -16.12 15.85
CA LYS A 498 19.12 -17.60 15.67
C LYS A 498 18.06 -18.13 14.69
N LYS A 499 17.53 -17.29 13.78
CA LYS A 499 16.64 -17.71 12.69
C LYS A 499 17.39 -17.77 11.35
N PHE A 500 17.07 -18.78 10.54
CA PHE A 500 17.48 -18.85 9.13
C PHE A 500 16.38 -18.22 8.28
N PHE A 501 16.73 -17.21 7.49
CA PHE A 501 15.81 -16.52 6.60
C PHE A 501 15.89 -17.13 5.19
N SER A 502 14.73 -17.31 4.55
CA SER A 502 14.61 -17.88 3.20
C SER A 502 14.38 -16.82 2.13
N GLY A 503 14.16 -15.56 2.53
CA GLY A 503 14.04 -14.42 1.62
C GLY A 503 13.68 -13.15 2.41
N CYS A 504 14.13 -12.00 1.92
CA CYS A 504 13.74 -10.69 2.44
C CYS A 504 13.51 -9.69 1.30
N THR A 505 12.64 -8.72 1.54
CA THR A 505 12.43 -7.55 0.68
C THR A 505 11.93 -6.38 1.52
N THR A 506 12.08 -5.17 1.03
CA THR A 506 11.55 -3.95 1.65
C THR A 506 10.22 -3.58 0.99
N VAL A 507 9.23 -3.19 1.80
CA VAL A 507 7.91 -2.70 1.36
C VAL A 507 7.49 -1.57 2.31
N TRP A 508 7.08 -0.40 1.78
CA TRP A 508 6.65 0.78 2.56
C TRP A 508 7.55 1.18 3.73
N ASP A 509 8.85 1.37 3.47
CA ASP A 509 9.85 1.73 4.48
C ASP A 509 9.96 0.72 5.64
N ARG A 510 9.56 -0.55 5.41
CA ARG A 510 9.67 -1.64 6.38
C ARG A 510 10.28 -2.88 5.75
N TYR A 511 11.06 -3.61 6.53
CA TYR A 511 11.55 -4.93 6.12
C TYR A 511 10.44 -5.96 6.22
N ILE A 512 10.38 -6.85 5.24
CA ILE A 512 9.63 -8.10 5.33
C ILE A 512 10.58 -9.26 5.06
N TRP A 513 10.70 -10.16 6.02
CA TRP A 513 11.46 -11.41 5.86
C TRP A 513 10.56 -12.63 6.02
N SER A 514 10.94 -13.70 5.35
CA SER A 514 10.42 -15.04 5.59
C SER A 514 11.48 -15.87 6.31
N ALA A 515 11.08 -16.57 7.37
CA ALA A 515 11.99 -17.41 8.15
C ALA A 515 11.54 -18.88 8.12
N LYS A 516 12.50 -19.79 8.01
CA LYS A 516 12.26 -21.23 8.18
C LYS A 516 12.48 -21.58 9.66
N ARG A 517 11.41 -21.97 10.37
CA ARG A 517 11.53 -22.40 11.77
C ARG A 517 12.19 -23.77 11.84
N ARG A 518 13.21 -23.93 12.69
CA ARG A 518 14.03 -25.16 12.81
C ARG A 518 13.38 -26.26 13.67
N ALA A 519 12.09 -26.17 14.02
CA ALA A 519 11.44 -27.12 14.91
C ALA A 519 10.12 -27.62 14.31
N THR A 520 10.04 -28.95 14.19
CA THR A 520 8.96 -29.84 13.75
C THR A 520 8.64 -29.86 12.26
N GLU A 521 8.73 -31.06 11.68
CA GLU A 521 8.69 -31.38 10.24
C GLU A 521 7.41 -31.00 9.49
N HIS A 522 6.43 -30.30 10.10
CA HIS A 522 5.07 -30.25 9.55
C HIS A 522 4.41 -28.87 9.41
N PHE A 523 5.04 -27.74 9.75
CA PHE A 523 4.43 -26.42 9.51
C PHE A 523 5.44 -25.32 9.14
N GLN A 524 5.38 -24.86 7.87
CA GLN A 524 5.95 -23.57 7.46
C GLN A 524 5.06 -22.45 7.99
N THR A 525 5.50 -21.76 9.04
CA THR A 525 4.84 -20.53 9.51
C THR A 525 5.50 -19.34 8.83
N TRP A 526 4.78 -18.73 7.89
CA TRP A 526 5.18 -17.45 7.29
C TRP A 526 4.80 -16.34 8.26
N CYS A 527 5.79 -15.77 8.95
CA CYS A 527 5.56 -14.60 9.78
C CYS A 527 6.09 -13.37 9.04
N CYS A 528 5.19 -12.51 8.58
CA CYS A 528 5.52 -11.17 8.13
C CYS A 528 5.75 -10.33 9.40
N TRP A 529 7.00 -9.96 9.66
CA TRP A 529 7.34 -9.02 10.71
C TRP A 529 7.53 -7.67 10.05
N THR A 530 6.98 -6.62 10.65
CA THR A 530 7.22 -5.24 10.24
C THR A 530 8.00 -4.59 11.39
N LEU A 531 9.24 -4.19 11.13
CA LEU A 531 9.94 -3.24 11.98
C LEU A 531 9.50 -1.84 11.54
N THR A 532 9.03 -1.04 12.49
CA THR A 532 8.71 0.39 12.31
C THR A 532 9.92 1.26 12.59
#